data_AF-A0A9E4CV15-F1
#
_entry.id   AF-A0A9E4CV15-F1
#
_cell.length_a   1.000
_cell.length_b   1.000
_cell.length_c   1.000
_cell.angle_alpha   90.00
_cell.angle_beta   90.00
_cell.angle_gamma   90.00
#
_symmetry.space_group_name_H-M   'P 1'
#
loop_
_entity.id
_entity.type
_entity.pdbx_description
1 polymer ?
#
loop_
_entity_poly.entity_id
_entity_poly.type
_entity_poly.pdbx_seq_one_letter_code
_entity_poly.pdbx_strand_id
1 'polypeptide(L)'
;MGASTSSLPRRTVVDFWLDLLLVVAFTFDYSFRFTGLTIHEWIGMVFVVLVPVHLTQHWDWVVRTTRRLVGRWRTPSRESLRWVVDLLLLGAFVLCVASGLLVSQKALPALGLRPGDDNFWRGLHTTTADVSVALTALHVALSWRWGLTVAKRLFRRKAAA
;
A
#
# COMPACT_ATOMS: atom_id res chain seq x y z
N MET A 1 -22.57 19.10 29.54
CA MET A 1 -22.64 17.89 28.69
C MET A 1 -21.23 17.51 28.28
N GLY A 2 -20.56 16.65 29.05
CA GLY A 2 -19.18 16.25 28.79
C GLY A 2 -19.13 15.39 27.52
N ALA A 3 -18.39 15.84 26.52
CA ALA A 3 -18.10 15.02 25.35
C ALA A 3 -17.26 13.82 25.82
N SER A 4 -17.89 12.64 25.89
CA SER A 4 -17.17 11.39 26.11
C SER A 4 -16.17 11.22 24.96
N THR A 5 -14.90 11.53 25.20
CA THR A 5 -13.82 11.30 24.25
C THR A 5 -13.58 9.81 24.18
N SER A 6 -14.37 9.09 23.39
CA SER A 6 -14.20 7.65 23.22
C SER A 6 -12.79 7.36 22.72
N SER A 7 -12.12 6.41 23.37
CA SER A 7 -10.82 5.89 22.94
C SER A 7 -10.94 5.33 21.52
N LEU A 8 -9.89 5.49 20.70
CA LEU A 8 -9.87 4.99 19.33
C LEU A 8 -9.68 3.48 19.49
N PRO A 9 -10.43 2.65 18.73
CA PRO A 9 -10.17 1.23 18.72
C PRO A 9 -8.71 0.96 18.39
N ARG A 10 -8.07 0.02 19.10
CA ARG A 10 -6.66 -0.36 18.87
C ARG A 10 -6.40 -0.70 17.41
N ARG A 11 -7.33 -1.41 16.77
CA ARG A 11 -7.27 -1.77 15.33
C ARG A 11 -7.10 -0.53 14.45
N THR A 12 -7.92 0.51 14.63
CA THR A 12 -7.83 1.75 13.84
C THR A 12 -6.48 2.45 13.99
N VAL A 13 -5.87 2.38 15.17
CA VAL A 13 -4.53 2.95 15.40
C VAL A 13 -3.47 2.12 14.68
N VAL A 14 -3.57 0.79 14.74
CA VAL A 14 -2.67 -0.13 14.01
C VAL A 14 -2.79 0.08 12.51
N ASP A 15 -4.01 0.11 11.97
CA ASP A 15 -4.26 0.34 10.54
C ASP A 15 -3.62 1.66 10.08
N PHE A 16 -3.83 2.74 10.84
CA PHE A 16 -3.26 4.05 10.52
C PHE A 16 -1.72 4.06 10.48
N TRP A 17 -1.07 3.41 11.46
CA TRP A 17 0.39 3.35 11.49
C TRP A 17 0.96 2.43 10.41
N LEU A 18 0.28 1.32 10.09
CA LEU A 18 0.68 0.46 8.98
C LEU A 18 0.55 1.19 7.64
N ASP A 19 -0.54 1.90 7.41
CA ASP A 19 -0.75 2.68 6.19
C ASP A 19 0.31 3.78 6.06
N LEU A 20 0.62 4.48 7.16
CA LEU A 20 1.68 5.49 7.17
C LEU A 20 3.05 4.86 6.88
N LEU A 21 3.37 3.72 7.50
CA LEU A 21 4.61 2.99 7.26
C LEU A 21 4.73 2.58 5.79
N LEU A 22 3.66 2.04 5.20
CA LEU A 22 3.62 1.62 3.79
C LEU A 22 3.86 2.81 2.85
N VAL A 23 3.18 3.93 3.05
CA VAL A 23 3.35 5.13 2.21
C VAL A 23 4.77 5.68 2.32
N VAL A 24 5.33 5.74 3.53
CA VAL A 24 6.70 6.21 3.74
C VAL A 24 7.70 5.25 3.08
N ALA A 25 7.60 3.95 3.36
CA ALA A 25 8.46 2.94 2.76
C ALA A 25 8.41 3.00 1.23
N PHE A 26 7.21 3.17 0.65
CA PHE A 26 7.03 3.17 -0.80
C PHE A 26 7.63 4.42 -1.44
N THR A 27 7.52 5.55 -0.75
CA THR A 27 8.16 6.81 -1.17
C THR A 27 9.68 6.68 -1.21
N PHE A 28 10.28 6.06 -0.20
CA PHE A 28 11.73 5.79 -0.20
C PHE A 28 12.10 4.79 -1.29
N ASP A 29 11.35 3.71 -1.43
CA ASP A 29 11.61 2.67 -2.43
C ASP A 29 11.60 3.21 -3.85
N TYR A 30 10.59 4.03 -4.19
CA TYR A 30 10.48 4.67 -5.50
C TYR A 30 11.57 5.73 -5.75
N SER A 31 12.13 6.32 -4.69
CA SER A 31 13.24 7.27 -4.77
C SER A 31 14.58 6.54 -5.00
N PHE A 32 14.66 5.78 -6.11
CA PHE A 32 15.80 4.91 -6.42
C PHE A 32 17.15 5.65 -6.43
N ARG A 33 17.18 6.91 -6.91
CA ARG A 33 18.40 7.73 -6.92
C ARG A 33 18.93 8.07 -5.52
N PHE A 34 18.04 8.10 -4.53
CA PHE A 34 18.37 8.39 -3.14
C PHE A 34 18.72 7.12 -2.36
N THR A 35 17.95 6.04 -2.54
CA THR A 35 18.17 4.76 -1.84
C THR A 35 19.32 3.95 -2.44
N GLY A 36 19.50 4.03 -3.76
CA GLY A 36 20.40 3.17 -4.49
C GLY A 36 19.91 1.72 -4.56
N LEU A 37 20.59 0.92 -5.37
CA LEU A 37 20.16 -0.44 -5.72
C LEU A 37 19.93 -1.34 -4.49
N THR A 38 20.89 -1.38 -3.56
CA THR A 38 20.83 -2.30 -2.43
C THR A 38 19.66 -1.99 -1.49
N ILE A 39 19.47 -0.71 -1.13
CA ILE A 39 18.40 -0.33 -0.21
C ILE A 39 17.03 -0.52 -0.87
N HIS A 40 16.88 -0.14 -2.15
CA HIS A 40 15.67 -0.38 -2.94
C HIS A 40 15.25 -1.86 -2.91
N GLU A 41 16.17 -2.77 -3.25
CA GLU A 41 15.83 -4.21 -3.26
C GLU A 41 15.43 -4.74 -1.87
N TRP A 42 16.07 -4.28 -0.79
CA TRP A 42 15.70 -4.69 0.57
C TRP A 42 14.36 -4.10 1.03
N ILE A 43 14.03 -2.87 0.65
CA ILE A 43 12.70 -2.30 0.92
C ILE A 43 11.64 -3.08 0.12
N GLY A 44 11.90 -3.38 -1.16
CA GLY A 44 11.08 -4.27 -1.98
C GLY A 44 10.81 -5.63 -1.30
N MET A 45 11.82 -6.25 -0.69
CA MET A 45 11.65 -7.49 0.07
C MET A 45 10.73 -7.33 1.28
N VAL A 46 10.80 -6.21 1.99
CA VAL A 46 9.89 -5.93 3.13
C VAL A 46 8.44 -5.84 2.66
N PHE A 47 8.19 -5.32 1.45
CA PHE A 47 6.84 -5.24 0.90
C PHE A 47 6.19 -6.60 0.64
N VAL A 48 6.98 -7.65 0.39
CA VAL A 48 6.48 -9.04 0.27
C VAL A 48 5.72 -9.46 1.53
N VAL A 49 6.07 -8.90 2.69
CA VAL A 49 5.41 -9.17 3.98
C VAL A 49 4.35 -8.12 4.33
N LEU A 50 4.68 -6.83 4.21
CA LEU A 50 3.80 -5.76 4.66
C LEU A 50 2.49 -5.68 3.86
N VAL A 51 2.53 -5.91 2.55
CA VAL A 51 1.33 -5.81 1.70
C VAL A 51 0.32 -6.92 2.00
N PRO A 52 0.69 -8.21 2.13
CA PRO A 52 -0.23 -9.23 2.62
C PRO A 52 -0.82 -8.91 4.00
N VAL A 53 -0.02 -8.40 4.94
CA VAL A 53 -0.51 -8.00 6.27
C VAL A 53 -1.58 -6.91 6.13
N HIS A 54 -1.31 -5.84 5.36
CA HIS A 54 -2.29 -4.80 5.09
C HIS A 54 -3.56 -5.34 4.41
N LEU A 55 -3.42 -6.20 3.40
CA LEU A 55 -4.55 -6.81 2.71
C LEU A 55 -5.41 -7.65 3.66
N THR A 56 -4.79 -8.45 4.55
CA THR A 56 -5.52 -9.26 5.53
C THR A 56 -6.30 -8.41 6.53
N GLN A 57 -5.74 -7.26 6.96
CA GLN A 57 -6.43 -6.32 7.86
C GLN A 57 -7.68 -5.71 7.22
N HIS A 58 -7.71 -5.58 5.89
CA HIS A 58 -8.81 -5.01 5.13
C HIS A 58 -9.66 -6.05 4.37
N TRP A 59 -9.40 -7.34 4.54
CA TRP A 59 -10.02 -8.41 3.77
C TRP A 59 -11.55 -8.41 3.84
N ASP A 60 -12.11 -8.19 5.03
CA ASP A 60 -13.57 -8.10 5.24
C ASP A 60 -14.21 -7.03 4.37
N TRP A 61 -13.53 -5.88 4.23
CA TRP A 61 -14.00 -4.78 3.39
C TRP A 61 -13.92 -5.17 1.92
N VAL A 62 -12.80 -5.77 1.48
CA VAL A 62 -12.62 -6.23 0.09
C VAL A 62 -13.74 -7.19 -0.29
N VAL A 63 -13.98 -8.24 0.49
CA VAL A 63 -15.02 -9.24 0.20
C VAL A 63 -16.41 -8.62 0.19
N ARG A 64 -16.74 -7.81 1.19
CA ARG A 64 -18.06 -7.17 1.30
C ARG A 64 -18.33 -6.21 0.14
N THR A 65 -17.36 -5.35 -0.20
CA THR A 65 -17.50 -4.38 -1.27
C THR A 65 -17.55 -5.06 -2.63
N THR A 66 -16.73 -6.09 -2.87
CA THR A 66 -16.80 -6.91 -4.10
C THR A 66 -18.19 -7.51 -4.29
N ARG A 67 -18.75 -8.20 -3.28
CA ARG A 67 -20.10 -8.79 -3.37
C ARG A 67 -21.17 -7.74 -3.67
N ARG A 68 -21.07 -6.58 -3.02
CA ARG A 68 -22.03 -5.47 -3.20
C ARG A 68 -21.98 -4.88 -4.60
N LEU A 69 -20.78 -4.67 -5.14
CA LEU A 69 -20.58 -4.03 -6.44
C LEU A 69 -20.90 -4.95 -7.61
N VAL A 70 -20.60 -6.25 -7.51
CA VAL A 70 -20.99 -7.23 -8.54
C VAL A 70 -22.50 -7.24 -8.77
N GLY A 71 -23.31 -7.05 -7.72
CA GLY A 71 -24.77 -6.95 -7.84
C GLY A 71 -25.33 -5.58 -8.26
N ARG A 72 -24.53 -4.51 -8.27
CA ARG A 72 -25.00 -3.12 -8.49
C ARG A 72 -24.09 -2.28 -9.40
N TRP A 73 -23.32 -2.94 -10.27
CA TRP A 73 -22.27 -2.32 -11.09
C TRP A 73 -22.74 -1.16 -11.98
N ARG A 74 -24.05 -1.06 -12.26
CA ARG A 74 -24.64 -0.06 -13.15
C ARG A 74 -24.61 1.39 -12.65
N THR A 75 -24.28 1.64 -11.39
CA THR A 75 -24.24 3.02 -10.84
C THR A 75 -22.84 3.37 -10.35
N PRO A 76 -22.08 4.18 -11.12
CA PRO A 76 -20.78 4.68 -10.69
C PRO A 76 -20.91 5.48 -9.39
N SER A 77 -20.08 5.16 -8.40
CA SER A 77 -20.05 5.85 -7.12
C SER A 77 -18.60 6.02 -6.65
N ARG A 78 -18.39 6.88 -5.64
CA ARG A 78 -17.07 7.03 -5.01
C ARG A 78 -16.54 5.71 -4.45
N GLU A 79 -17.43 4.83 -3.97
CA GLU A 79 -17.07 3.51 -3.44
C GLU A 79 -16.64 2.56 -4.57
N SER A 80 -17.31 2.59 -5.73
CA SER A 80 -16.89 1.78 -6.89
C SER A 80 -15.56 2.26 -7.46
N LEU A 81 -15.32 3.58 -7.54
CA LEU A 81 -14.03 4.12 -7.95
C LEU A 81 -12.91 3.66 -7.01
N ARG A 82 -13.11 3.79 -5.69
CA ARG A 82 -12.13 3.31 -4.70
C ARG A 82 -11.83 1.83 -4.89
N TRP A 83 -12.85 1.00 -5.05
CA TRP A 83 -12.66 -0.44 -5.26
C TRP A 83 -11.87 -0.75 -6.53
N VAL A 84 -12.17 -0.07 -7.65
CA VAL A 84 -11.40 -0.25 -8.90
C VAL A 84 -9.94 0.17 -8.71
N VAL A 85 -9.69 1.32 -8.09
CA VAL A 85 -8.34 1.81 -7.81
C VAL A 85 -7.58 0.83 -6.92
N ASP A 86 -8.22 0.33 -5.86
CA ASP A 86 -7.60 -0.61 -4.92
C ASP A 86 -7.24 -1.95 -5.59
N LEU A 87 -8.09 -2.44 -6.50
CA LEU A 87 -7.81 -3.65 -7.29
C LEU A 87 -6.71 -3.45 -8.33
N LEU A 88 -6.75 -2.34 -9.06
CA LEU A 88 -5.70 -2.01 -10.03
C LEU A 88 -4.36 -1.82 -9.32
N LEU A 89 -4.37 -1.17 -8.15
CA LEU A 89 -3.18 -0.98 -7.33
C LEU A 89 -2.64 -2.32 -6.84
N LEU A 90 -3.50 -3.21 -6.34
CA LEU A 90 -3.08 -4.55 -5.93
C LEU A 90 -2.41 -5.30 -7.08
N GLY A 91 -3.03 -5.29 -8.28
CA GLY A 91 -2.45 -5.94 -9.46
C GLY A 91 -1.12 -5.33 -9.89
N ALA A 92 -1.05 -4.00 -10.01
CA ALA A 92 0.17 -3.29 -10.39
C ALA A 92 1.30 -3.53 -9.37
N PHE A 93 0.98 -3.50 -8.08
CA PHE A 93 1.96 -3.68 -7.02
C PHE A 93 2.49 -5.11 -6.95
N VAL A 94 1.62 -6.12 -7.11
CA VAL A 94 2.03 -7.54 -7.20
C VAL A 94 2.96 -7.76 -8.39
N LEU A 95 2.62 -7.20 -9.57
CA LEU A 95 3.48 -7.31 -10.75
C LEU A 95 4.82 -6.58 -10.54
N CYS A 96 4.80 -5.40 -9.93
CA CYS A 96 5.99 -4.62 -9.61
C CYS A 96 6.94 -5.38 -8.68
N VAL A 97 6.42 -5.91 -7.57
CA VAL A 97 7.22 -6.70 -6.62
C VAL A 97 7.72 -7.99 -7.29
N ALA A 98 6.85 -8.75 -7.97
CA ALA A 98 7.25 -10.00 -8.61
C ALA A 98 8.35 -9.79 -9.66
N SER A 99 8.19 -8.82 -10.55
CA SER A 99 9.21 -8.47 -11.54
C SER A 99 10.49 -7.90 -10.90
N GLY A 100 10.37 -7.12 -9.82
CA GLY A 100 11.50 -6.61 -9.03
C GLY A 100 12.34 -7.72 -8.39
N LEU A 101 11.69 -8.76 -7.85
CA LEU A 101 12.38 -9.94 -7.32
C LEU A 101 13.11 -10.69 -8.44
N LEU A 102 12.55 -10.73 -9.65
CA LEU A 102 13.17 -11.41 -10.79
C LEU A 102 14.39 -10.66 -11.36
N VAL A 103 14.45 -9.34 -11.23
CA VAL A 103 15.61 -8.54 -11.66
C VAL A 103 16.58 -8.19 -10.52
N SER A 104 16.38 -8.77 -9.33
CA SER A 104 17.21 -8.49 -8.15
C SER A 104 18.64 -8.95 -8.34
N GLN A 105 19.58 -8.05 -8.06
CA GLN A 105 21.02 -8.26 -8.21
C GLN A 105 21.74 -8.36 -6.87
N LYS A 106 21.12 -7.94 -5.76
CA LYS A 106 21.74 -7.88 -4.43
C LYS A 106 20.96 -8.67 -3.38
N ALA A 107 19.67 -8.43 -3.23
CA ALA A 107 18.86 -9.05 -2.17
C ALA A 107 18.66 -10.55 -2.40
N LEU A 108 18.14 -10.99 -3.55
CA LEU A 108 17.96 -12.42 -3.83
C LEU A 108 19.30 -13.17 -3.92
N PRO A 109 20.34 -12.64 -4.58
CA PRO A 109 21.67 -13.26 -4.56
C PRO A 109 22.27 -13.40 -3.16
N ALA A 110 22.04 -12.44 -2.25
CA ALA A 110 22.45 -12.56 -0.86
C ALA A 110 21.72 -13.70 -0.11
N LEU A 111 20.55 -14.12 -0.58
CA LEU A 111 19.79 -15.28 -0.09
C LEU A 111 20.15 -16.58 -0.84
N GLY A 112 21.14 -16.55 -1.73
CA GLY A 112 21.58 -17.71 -2.52
C GLY A 112 20.71 -17.99 -3.76
N LEU A 113 19.77 -17.11 -4.10
CA LEU A 113 18.91 -17.23 -5.27
C LEU A 113 19.51 -16.48 -6.47
N ARG A 114 19.38 -17.04 -7.67
CA ARG A 114 19.86 -16.42 -8.91
C ARG A 114 18.70 -16.19 -9.87
N PRO A 115 18.04 -15.03 -9.80
CA PRO A 115 16.89 -14.77 -10.63
C PRO A 115 17.29 -14.36 -12.06
N GLY A 116 16.33 -14.42 -12.99
CA GLY A 116 16.54 -14.14 -14.41
C GLY A 116 16.52 -12.65 -14.69
N ASP A 117 17.69 -12.08 -14.95
CA ASP A 117 17.84 -10.65 -15.23
C ASP A 117 17.77 -10.38 -16.74
N ASP A 118 16.56 -10.13 -17.25
CA ASP A 118 16.32 -9.78 -18.66
C ASP A 118 15.57 -8.45 -18.83
N ASN A 119 15.56 -7.94 -20.07
CA ASN A 119 14.95 -6.66 -20.42
C ASN A 119 13.43 -6.65 -20.25
N PHE A 120 12.76 -7.81 -20.36
CA PHE A 120 11.32 -7.90 -20.21
C PHE A 120 10.94 -7.64 -18.75
N TRP A 121 11.59 -8.31 -17.79
CA TRP A 121 11.31 -8.09 -16.37
C TRP A 121 11.67 -6.69 -15.91
N ARG A 122 12.77 -6.11 -16.41
CA ARG A 122 13.17 -4.73 -16.11
C ARG A 122 12.14 -3.72 -16.62
N GLY A 123 11.67 -3.90 -17.86
CA GLY A 123 10.64 -3.06 -18.46
C GLY A 123 9.31 -3.17 -17.72
N LEU A 124 8.91 -4.39 -17.37
CA LEU A 124 7.69 -4.65 -16.59
C LEU A 124 7.77 -4.01 -15.20
N HIS A 125 8.88 -4.18 -14.48
CA HIS A 125 9.11 -3.58 -13.17
C HIS A 125 9.02 -2.06 -13.22
N THR A 126 9.71 -1.43 -14.17
CA THR A 126 9.69 0.04 -14.32
C THR A 126 8.29 0.55 -14.63
N THR A 127 7.60 -0.07 -15.60
CA THR A 127 6.24 0.35 -15.99
C THR A 127 5.24 0.18 -14.85
N THR A 128 5.31 -0.95 -14.15
CA THR A 128 4.40 -1.22 -13.02
C THR A 128 4.73 -0.38 -11.80
N ALA A 129 5.98 0.02 -11.59
CA ALA A 129 6.36 0.99 -10.57
C ALA A 129 5.74 2.37 -10.85
N ASP A 130 5.86 2.88 -12.08
CA ASP A 130 5.27 4.17 -12.49
C ASP A 130 3.74 4.17 -12.31
N VAL A 131 3.08 3.09 -12.75
CA VAL A 131 1.63 2.91 -12.56
C VAL A 131 1.27 2.84 -11.08
N SER A 132 2.06 2.11 -10.28
CA SER A 132 1.83 1.96 -8.83
C SER A 132 1.94 3.29 -8.10
N VAL A 133 2.82 4.21 -8.51
CA VAL A 133 2.90 5.55 -7.91
C VAL A 133 1.62 6.33 -8.15
N ALA A 134 1.13 6.38 -9.40
CA ALA A 134 -0.10 7.08 -9.73
C ALA A 134 -1.30 6.50 -8.96
N LEU A 135 -1.41 5.17 -8.91
CA LEU A 135 -2.49 4.48 -8.20
C LEU A 135 -2.39 4.64 -6.68
N THR A 136 -1.20 4.64 -6.10
CA THR A 136 -0.98 4.87 -4.66
C THR A 136 -1.40 6.29 -4.28
N ALA A 137 -1.02 7.29 -5.07
CA ALA A 137 -1.45 8.67 -4.84
C ALA A 137 -2.98 8.79 -4.85
N LEU A 138 -3.65 8.13 -5.80
CA LEU A 138 -5.11 8.11 -5.88
C LEU A 138 -5.75 7.36 -4.71
N HIS A 139 -5.21 6.20 -4.33
CA HIS A 139 -5.65 5.41 -3.17
C HIS A 139 -5.60 6.24 -1.88
N VAL A 140 -4.47 6.93 -1.63
CA VAL A 140 -4.30 7.82 -0.47
C VAL A 140 -5.25 9.00 -0.54
N ALA A 141 -5.42 9.64 -1.71
CA ALA A 141 -6.33 10.77 -1.89
C ALA A 141 -7.79 10.38 -1.59
N LEU A 142 -8.23 9.20 -2.03
CA LEU A 142 -9.58 8.67 -1.76
C LEU A 142 -9.80 8.36 -0.26
N SER A 143 -8.72 8.07 0.48
CA SER A 143 -8.76 7.76 1.92
C SER A 143 -8.38 8.94 2.82
N TRP A 144 -8.00 10.08 2.25
CA TRP A 144 -7.42 11.23 2.96
C TRP A 144 -8.25 11.74 4.15
N ARG A 145 -9.58 11.84 3.99
CA ARG A 145 -10.49 12.30 5.05
C ARG A 145 -10.43 11.41 6.30
N TRP A 146 -10.32 10.10 6.11
CA TRP A 146 -10.21 9.16 7.22
C TRP A 146 -8.86 9.33 7.94
N GLY A 147 -7.75 9.35 7.20
CA GLY A 147 -6.41 9.52 7.76
C GLY A 147 -6.28 10.80 8.59
N LEU A 148 -6.74 11.93 8.05
CA LEU A 148 -6.73 13.21 8.79
C LEU A 148 -7.59 13.17 10.07
N THR A 149 -8.71 12.45 10.04
CA THR A 149 -9.59 12.32 11.21
C THR A 149 -8.91 11.52 12.33
N VAL A 150 -8.25 10.41 11.98
CA VAL A 150 -7.49 9.59 12.94
C VAL A 150 -6.31 10.38 13.50
N ALA A 151 -5.53 11.04 12.64
CA ALA A 151 -4.40 11.86 13.04
C ALA A 151 -4.81 12.97 14.04
N LYS A 152 -5.85 13.75 13.72
CA LYS A 152 -6.38 14.80 14.62
C LYS A 152 -6.76 14.26 16.00
N ARG A 153 -7.37 13.07 16.04
CA ARG A 153 -7.77 12.42 17.31
C ARG A 153 -6.56 11.93 18.11
N LEU A 154 -5.52 11.42 17.44
CA LEU A 154 -4.27 11.01 18.10
C LEU A 154 -3.53 12.22 18.70
N PHE A 155 -3.43 13.33 17.98
CA PHE A 155 -2.78 14.54 18.49
C PHE A 155 -3.54 15.18 19.66
N ARG A 156 -4.87 15.25 19.59
CA ARG A 156 -5.69 15.77 20.70
C ARG A 156 -5.55 14.95 21.98
N ARG A 157 -5.27 13.63 21.88
CA ARG A 157 -4.97 12.81 23.05
C ARG A 157 -3.63 13.14 23.68
N LYS A 158 -2.58 13.26 22.87
CA LYS A 158 -1.25 13.63 23.38
C LYS A 158 -1.24 15.00 24.06
N ALA A 159 -2.10 15.92 23.62
CA ALA A 159 -2.23 17.24 24.26
C ALA A 159 -3.04 17.23 25.56
N ALA A 160 -3.79 16.17 25.83
CA ALA A 160 -4.66 16.03 27.00
C ALA A 160 -4.15 15.01 28.04
N ALA A 161 -3.00 14.39 27.77
CA ALA A 161 -2.29 13.44 28.64
C ALA A 161 -1.01 14.09 29.16
#